data_AF-A0A250X7C0-F1
#
_entry.id   AF-A0A250X7C0-F1
#
_cell.length_a   1.000
_cell.length_b   1.000
_cell.length_c   1.000
_cell.angle_alpha   90.00
_cell.angle_beta   90.00
_cell.angle_gamma   90.00
#
_symmetry.space_group_name_H-M   'P 1'
#
loop_
_entity.id
_entity.type
_entity.pdbx_description
1 polymer ?
#
loop_
_entity_poly.entity_id
_entity_poly.type
_entity_poly.pdbx_seq_one_letter_code
_entity_poly.pdbx_strand_id
1 'polypeptide(L)'
;MLTLTLNLFFIMYFFTMSTTAASDIAMICPRNPERKGLCNLIRSLPLCMDLHSCKSTFSVVNFRMFWYVLVLLSSRDANADRMVPADNPHRLVFSKRYHESPFRILGVTAFRDLDRSKWSSYKRKNSEYFNWFGNLLQTALPKYMDIVCFCESSKCKDIQEQLNFLNTIEIDLGDTFFKMLYEEKRVMESDEFKNLVRHHGQGLDLPERHIPEYTLINHSKLSFLRHAMQLFQRQEGFTHYAWLDFGFIRRNDLTKQPPVPAKLCWDKLKDGKLHIAVDHVFSAKKVSDEDILFNLQERQCEMQGYSFIVPSQKLLWYEAEYTKMYFRYHSLGIVDFDQCIALQVIRENYDHFALHPPSMWHDWGEFYYEFSCGNITEEKMVGELKGPEKTGGFFSWLGH
;
A
#
# COMPACT_ATOMS: atom_id res chain seq x y z
N MET A 1 -43.65 23.68 -20.75
CA MET A 1 -42.58 23.42 -21.73
C MET A 1 -41.58 24.56 -21.57
N LEU A 2 -40.60 24.53 -20.66
CA LEU A 2 -39.39 23.67 -20.61
C LEU A 2 -38.76 23.55 -22.01
N THR A 3 -37.54 24.03 -22.25
CA THR A 3 -36.31 23.70 -21.50
C THR A 3 -35.26 24.80 -21.65
N LEU A 4 -34.62 25.21 -20.54
CA LEU A 4 -33.48 26.14 -20.51
C LEU A 4 -32.20 25.33 -20.28
N THR A 5 -31.27 25.35 -21.24
CA THR A 5 -29.95 24.72 -21.15
C THR A 5 -28.95 25.74 -20.60
N LEU A 6 -28.38 25.47 -19.43
CA LEU A 6 -27.30 26.26 -18.83
C LEU A 6 -25.96 25.55 -19.10
N ASN A 7 -25.15 26.14 -19.99
CA ASN A 7 -23.74 25.83 -20.14
C ASN A 7 -22.95 26.70 -19.15
N LEU A 8 -22.25 26.09 -18.20
CA LEU A 8 -21.29 26.76 -17.32
C LEU A 8 -19.88 26.61 -17.92
N PHE A 9 -19.40 27.69 -18.53
CA PHE A 9 -17.97 27.92 -18.78
C PHE A 9 -17.36 28.54 -17.51
N PHE A 10 -16.37 27.89 -16.91
CA PHE A 10 -15.51 28.52 -15.90
C PHE A 10 -14.24 29.03 -16.59
N ILE A 11 -14.12 30.37 -16.68
CA ILE A 11 -12.90 31.07 -17.02
C ILE A 11 -12.23 31.45 -15.70
N MET A 12 -11.01 30.95 -15.45
CA MET A 12 -10.15 31.43 -14.37
C MET A 12 -9.39 32.68 -14.85
N TYR A 13 -9.76 33.85 -14.33
CA TYR A 13 -8.92 35.05 -14.38
C TYR A 13 -8.02 35.10 -13.14
N PHE A 14 -6.71 35.20 -13.36
CA PHE A 14 -5.72 35.52 -12.33
C PHE A 14 -5.75 37.03 -12.05
N PHE A 15 -5.99 37.41 -10.80
CA PHE A 15 -5.61 38.72 -10.28
C PHE A 15 -4.50 38.54 -9.26
N THR A 16 -3.33 39.10 -9.56
CA THR A 16 -2.32 39.46 -8.57
C THR A 16 -2.87 40.64 -7.76
N MET A 17 -3.21 40.42 -6.50
CA MET A 17 -3.49 41.52 -5.57
C MET A 17 -2.41 41.61 -4.50
N SER A 18 -1.73 42.76 -4.58
CA SER A 18 -0.86 43.40 -3.61
C SER A 18 -1.47 43.43 -2.20
N THR A 19 -0.61 43.24 -1.21
CA THR A 19 -0.88 43.35 0.23
C THR A 19 -1.31 44.75 0.63
N THR A 20 -2.63 45.02 0.68
CA THR A 20 -3.28 46.01 1.56
C THR A 20 -4.80 45.99 1.34
N ALA A 21 -5.54 45.17 2.09
CA ALA A 21 -6.97 45.34 2.40
C ALA A 21 -7.41 44.18 3.31
N ALA A 22 -7.10 44.27 4.60
CA ALA A 22 -7.60 43.39 5.63
C ALA A 22 -8.55 44.18 6.55
N SER A 23 -9.73 44.48 6.03
CA SER A 23 -10.94 44.86 6.78
C SER A 23 -12.08 44.88 5.76
N ASP A 24 -13.20 44.24 6.10
CA ASP A 24 -14.46 44.19 5.33
C ASP A 24 -14.66 42.99 4.39
N ILE A 25 -14.89 41.81 4.98
CA ILE A 25 -15.87 40.86 4.43
C ILE A 25 -16.79 40.42 5.58
N ALA A 26 -17.88 41.17 5.72
CA ALA A 26 -19.02 40.78 6.54
C ALA A 26 -19.86 39.72 5.80
N MET A 27 -20.24 38.70 6.56
CA MET A 27 -21.25 37.66 6.33
C MET A 27 -22.15 37.80 5.09
N ILE A 28 -22.01 36.86 4.15
CA ILE A 28 -23.12 36.40 3.31
C ILE A 28 -23.47 34.98 3.74
N CYS A 29 -24.54 34.86 4.53
CA CYS A 29 -25.11 33.57 4.93
C CYS A 29 -26.32 33.27 4.01
N PRO A 30 -26.36 32.16 3.25
CA PRO A 30 -27.55 31.80 2.50
C PRO A 30 -28.65 31.30 3.44
N ARG A 31 -29.85 31.85 3.28
CA ARG A 31 -31.09 31.38 3.92
C ARG A 31 -31.51 30.05 3.28
N ASN A 32 -30.93 28.94 3.72
CA ASN A 32 -31.47 27.61 3.41
C ASN A 32 -31.62 26.77 4.70
N PRO A 33 -32.86 26.39 5.11
CA PRO A 33 -33.11 25.64 6.34
C PRO A 33 -32.47 24.26 6.41
N GLU A 34 -32.06 23.67 5.28
CA GLU A 34 -31.56 22.29 5.22
C GLU A 34 -30.06 22.13 5.50
N ARG A 35 -29.31 23.23 5.70
CA ARG A 35 -27.86 23.19 5.99
C ARG A 35 -27.49 23.41 7.46
N LYS A 36 -28.45 23.30 8.39
CA LYS A 36 -28.20 23.44 9.84
C LYS A 36 -27.40 22.27 10.44
N GLY A 37 -27.42 21.09 9.83
CA GLY A 37 -26.69 19.92 10.33
C GLY A 37 -25.16 20.06 10.23
N LEU A 38 -24.67 20.65 9.14
CA LEU A 38 -23.24 20.76 8.86
C LEU A 38 -22.54 21.80 9.75
N CYS A 39 -23.24 22.89 10.09
CA CYS A 39 -22.70 23.93 10.98
C CYS A 39 -22.57 23.48 12.44
N ASN A 40 -23.34 22.47 12.87
CA ASN A 40 -23.26 21.94 14.23
C ASN A 40 -22.11 20.94 14.40
N LEU A 41 -21.71 20.23 13.34
CA LEU A 41 -20.58 19.31 13.35
C LEU A 41 -19.22 20.03 13.41
N ILE A 42 -19.14 21.22 12.79
CA ILE A 42 -17.92 22.06 12.82
C ILE A 42 -17.73 22.72 14.19
N ARG A 43 -18.81 22.94 14.95
CA ARG A 43 -18.75 23.53 16.30
C ARG A 43 -18.37 22.55 17.41
N SER A 44 -18.36 21.24 17.16
CA SER A 44 -18.03 20.22 18.16
C SER A 44 -16.59 19.71 18.10
N LEU A 45 -15.73 20.28 17.23
CA LEU A 45 -14.31 19.95 17.21
C LEU A 45 -13.54 20.84 18.21
N PRO A 46 -12.79 20.27 19.17
CA PRO A 46 -12.01 21.04 20.13
C PRO A 46 -10.68 21.44 19.46
N LEU A 47 -10.71 22.51 18.67
CA LEU A 47 -9.50 23.23 18.25
C LEU A 47 -9.56 24.62 18.86
N CYS A 48 -9.21 24.70 20.14
CA CYS A 48 -8.87 25.96 20.78
C CYS A 48 -7.43 26.30 20.36
N MET A 49 -7.26 27.07 19.28
CA MET A 49 -6.04 27.84 19.07
C MET A 49 -6.34 29.27 19.51
N ASP A 50 -5.69 29.65 20.61
CA ASP A 50 -5.70 31.00 21.16
C ASP A 50 -4.98 31.95 20.20
N LEU A 51 -5.76 32.76 19.47
CA LEU A 51 -5.28 33.62 18.38
C LEU A 51 -4.68 34.95 18.86
N HIS A 52 -4.43 35.13 20.17
CA HIS A 52 -3.94 36.39 20.70
C HIS A 52 -2.43 36.47 20.97
N SER A 53 -1.64 35.40 20.77
CA SER A 53 -0.19 35.45 21.00
C SER A 53 0.63 34.78 19.88
N CYS A 54 0.60 35.33 18.67
CA CYS A 54 1.66 35.04 17.69
C CYS A 54 1.81 36.19 16.69
N LYS A 55 2.54 37.24 17.13
CA LYS A 55 3.21 38.12 16.17
C LYS A 55 4.50 37.43 15.75
N SER A 56 4.82 37.52 14.46
CA SER A 56 6.05 37.11 13.77
C SER A 56 6.36 35.61 13.69
N THR A 57 5.79 34.92 12.69
CA THR A 57 6.49 34.29 11.55
C THR A 57 5.49 33.48 10.74
N PHE A 58 4.97 34.05 9.64
CA PHE A 58 4.22 33.29 8.65
C PHE A 58 5.22 32.60 7.72
N SER A 59 5.68 31.41 8.11
CA SER A 59 6.21 30.47 7.14
C SER A 59 5.06 30.05 6.23
N VAL A 60 5.24 30.20 4.92
CA VAL A 60 4.34 29.72 3.87
C VAL A 60 4.31 28.20 3.94
N VAL A 61 3.49 27.65 4.84
CA VAL A 61 3.14 26.24 4.84
C VAL A 61 2.26 26.03 3.61
N ASN A 62 2.67 25.06 2.80
CA ASN A 62 2.21 24.83 1.43
C ASN A 62 0.69 24.56 1.38
N PHE A 63 -0.11 25.62 1.22
CA PHE A 63 -1.59 25.60 1.18
C PHE A 63 -2.17 24.60 0.17
N ARG A 64 -1.38 24.20 -0.84
CA ARG A 64 -1.75 23.17 -1.82
C ARG A 64 -1.96 21.81 -1.17
N MET A 65 -1.09 21.39 -0.25
CA MET A 65 -1.16 20.05 0.36
C MET A 65 -2.42 19.90 1.24
N PHE A 66 -2.77 20.96 1.98
CA PHE A 66 -3.97 20.98 2.83
C PHE A 66 -5.26 20.86 2.01
N TRP A 67 -5.32 21.52 0.84
CA TRP A 67 -6.46 21.44 -0.07
C TRP A 67 -6.64 20.04 -0.68
N TYR A 68 -5.54 19.36 -1.05
CA TYR A 68 -5.63 17.99 -1.58
C TYR A 68 -6.16 17.00 -0.54
N VAL A 69 -5.73 17.09 0.72
CA VAL A 69 -6.23 16.22 1.79
C VAL A 69 -7.72 16.47 2.07
N LEU A 70 -8.17 17.73 2.08
CA LEU A 70 -9.57 18.07 2.27
C LEU A 70 -10.48 17.63 1.10
N VAL A 71 -10.01 17.74 -0.14
CA VAL A 71 -10.77 17.28 -1.32
C VAL A 71 -10.90 15.76 -1.32
N LEU A 72 -9.84 15.02 -0.95
CA LEU A 72 -9.88 13.56 -0.84
C LEU A 72 -10.78 13.06 0.29
N LEU A 73 -10.92 13.82 1.37
CA LEU A 73 -11.82 13.48 2.48
C LEU A 73 -13.28 13.90 2.19
N SER A 74 -13.52 15.02 1.52
CA SER A 74 -14.87 15.51 1.21
C SER A 74 -15.56 14.76 0.08
N SER A 75 -14.84 14.09 -0.83
CA SER A 75 -15.44 13.28 -1.90
C SER A 75 -15.85 11.88 -1.45
N ARG A 76 -15.53 11.46 -0.21
CA ARG A 76 -15.72 10.09 0.29
C ARG A 76 -17.13 9.80 0.84
N ASP A 77 -17.83 10.79 1.39
CA ASP A 77 -19.17 10.55 1.97
C ASP A 77 -20.31 10.53 0.95
N ALA A 78 -20.13 11.10 -0.24
CA ALA A 78 -21.22 11.23 -1.22
C ALA A 78 -21.45 9.97 -2.09
N ASN A 79 -20.54 8.98 -2.07
CA ASN A 79 -20.61 7.79 -2.92
C ASN A 79 -20.68 6.45 -2.18
N ALA A 80 -20.57 6.45 -0.84
CA ALA A 80 -20.58 5.21 -0.05
C ALA A 80 -21.93 4.46 -0.07
N ASP A 81 -23.03 5.15 -0.42
CA ASP A 81 -24.38 4.58 -0.52
C ASP A 81 -24.79 4.15 -1.92
N ARG A 82 -23.89 4.20 -2.92
CA ARG A 82 -24.13 3.51 -4.19
C ARG A 82 -23.89 2.02 -3.99
N MET A 83 -24.90 1.36 -3.43
CA MET A 83 -24.99 -0.10 -3.38
C MET A 83 -24.67 -0.67 -4.76
N VAL A 84 -23.67 -1.56 -4.80
CA VAL A 84 -23.39 -2.41 -5.96
C VAL A 84 -24.71 -3.05 -6.40
N PRO A 85 -25.09 -2.98 -7.69
CA PRO A 85 -26.31 -3.61 -8.18
C PRO A 85 -26.35 -5.08 -7.74
N ALA A 86 -27.49 -5.51 -7.20
CA ALA A 86 -27.71 -6.88 -6.71
C ALA A 86 -27.54 -7.97 -7.79
N ASP A 87 -27.41 -7.56 -9.06
CA ASP A 87 -27.36 -8.44 -10.23
C ASP A 87 -25.94 -8.61 -10.80
N ASN A 88 -24.88 -8.51 -10.00
CA ASN A 88 -23.54 -8.87 -10.47
C ASN A 88 -23.44 -10.42 -10.57
N PRO A 89 -23.39 -11.01 -11.78
CA PRO A 89 -23.55 -12.46 -11.98
C PRO A 89 -22.37 -13.31 -11.47
N HIS A 90 -21.29 -12.68 -11.01
CA HIS A 90 -20.12 -13.35 -10.46
C HIS A 90 -20.19 -13.36 -8.94
N ARG A 91 -20.96 -14.29 -8.38
CA ARG A 91 -20.94 -14.54 -6.94
C ARG A 91 -19.58 -15.12 -6.56
N LEU A 92 -18.74 -14.29 -5.94
CA LEU A 92 -17.46 -14.73 -5.35
C LEU A 92 -17.73 -15.89 -4.39
N VAL A 93 -16.86 -16.90 -4.44
CA VAL A 93 -17.00 -18.13 -3.66
C VAL A 93 -15.97 -18.10 -2.56
N PHE A 94 -16.41 -17.73 -1.36
CA PHE A 94 -15.62 -17.87 -0.16
C PHE A 94 -15.87 -19.21 0.49
N SER A 95 -14.85 -19.76 1.15
CA SER A 95 -15.01 -21.00 1.87
C SER A 95 -16.09 -20.81 2.95
N LYS A 96 -17.12 -21.67 2.96
CA LYS A 96 -18.16 -21.68 4.01
C LYS A 96 -17.61 -22.09 5.40
N ARG A 97 -16.28 -22.09 5.55
CA ARG A 97 -15.57 -22.74 6.65
C ARG A 97 -15.70 -21.89 7.90
N TYR A 98 -16.63 -22.32 8.75
CA TYR A 98 -16.67 -22.12 10.19
C TYR A 98 -16.53 -20.67 10.66
N HIS A 99 -17.67 -19.99 10.84
CA HIS A 99 -17.83 -18.75 11.61
C HIS A 99 -17.44 -18.87 13.11
N GLU A 100 -16.88 -20.00 13.53
CA GLU A 100 -16.53 -20.29 14.92
C GLU A 100 -15.20 -19.64 15.35
N SER A 101 -14.34 -19.27 14.39
CA SER A 101 -13.10 -18.55 14.70
C SER A 101 -13.38 -17.05 14.86
N PRO A 102 -12.88 -16.38 15.92
CA PRO A 102 -12.90 -14.92 15.99
C PRO A 102 -11.95 -14.26 14.97
N PHE A 103 -11.16 -15.05 14.24
CA PHE A 103 -10.24 -14.59 13.21
C PHE A 103 -10.60 -15.17 11.85
N ARG A 104 -10.85 -14.27 10.89
CA ARG A 104 -10.97 -14.55 9.46
C ARG A 104 -10.11 -13.56 8.68
N ILE A 105 -9.26 -14.07 7.79
CA ILE A 105 -8.33 -13.29 6.97
C ILE A 105 -8.78 -13.33 5.51
N LEU A 106 -8.77 -12.17 4.86
CA LEU A 106 -8.82 -12.10 3.40
C LEU A 106 -7.43 -11.76 2.86
N GLY A 107 -6.83 -12.72 2.15
CA GLY A 107 -5.68 -12.48 1.29
C GLY A 107 -6.10 -11.66 0.08
N VAL A 108 -5.44 -10.54 -0.15
CA VAL A 108 -5.68 -9.66 -1.27
C VAL A 108 -4.43 -9.64 -2.13
N THR A 109 -4.60 -9.88 -3.43
CA THR A 109 -3.56 -9.75 -4.44
C THR A 109 -4.05 -8.90 -5.59
N ALA A 110 -3.14 -8.43 -6.44
CA ALA A 110 -3.51 -7.74 -7.66
C ALA A 110 -2.56 -8.05 -8.83
N PHE A 111 -3.11 -8.04 -10.05
CA PHE A 111 -2.38 -8.22 -11.29
C PHE A 111 -2.77 -7.17 -12.33
N ARG A 112 -1.78 -6.44 -12.83
CA ARG A 112 -1.88 -5.51 -13.95
C ARG A 112 -0.77 -5.80 -14.93
N ASP A 113 -1.09 -5.89 -16.22
CA ASP A 113 -0.08 -6.09 -17.25
C ASP A 113 0.62 -4.77 -17.55
N LEU A 114 1.85 -4.60 -17.04
CA LEU A 114 2.69 -3.43 -17.31
C LEU A 114 3.57 -3.62 -18.56
N ASP A 115 3.26 -4.63 -19.38
CA ASP A 115 3.99 -5.00 -20.58
C ASP A 115 5.48 -5.28 -20.30
N ARG A 116 5.74 -5.89 -19.14
CA ARG A 116 7.10 -6.24 -18.67
C ARG A 116 7.84 -7.14 -19.63
N SER A 117 7.14 -7.81 -20.55
CA SER A 117 7.75 -8.63 -21.59
C SER A 117 8.62 -7.81 -22.55
N LYS A 118 8.37 -6.50 -22.67
CA LYS A 118 9.06 -5.58 -23.59
C LYS A 118 10.13 -4.71 -22.93
N TRP A 119 10.27 -4.74 -21.61
CA TRP A 119 11.27 -3.93 -20.90
C TRP A 119 12.69 -4.34 -21.30
N SER A 120 13.68 -3.46 -21.25
CA SER A 120 15.07 -3.81 -21.57
C SER A 120 15.67 -4.74 -20.50
N SER A 121 15.47 -4.39 -19.23
CA SER A 121 15.82 -5.13 -18.02
C SER A 121 14.56 -5.63 -17.30
N TYR A 122 14.72 -6.54 -16.33
CA TYR A 122 13.61 -7.06 -15.52
C TYR A 122 12.41 -7.64 -16.31
N LYS A 123 12.68 -8.15 -17.50
CA LYS A 123 11.68 -8.76 -18.39
C LYS A 123 10.92 -9.87 -17.69
N ARG A 124 9.60 -9.83 -17.77
CA ARG A 124 8.71 -10.90 -17.29
C ARG A 124 7.48 -11.02 -18.16
N LYS A 125 7.11 -12.25 -18.53
CA LYS A 125 5.88 -12.56 -19.28
C LYS A 125 4.72 -12.79 -18.32
N ASN A 126 3.49 -12.52 -18.78
CA ASN A 126 2.28 -12.81 -18.01
C ASN A 126 2.15 -14.28 -17.62
N SER A 127 2.58 -15.20 -18.50
CA SER A 127 2.60 -16.63 -18.23
C SER A 127 3.46 -17.00 -17.01
N GLU A 128 4.55 -16.26 -16.76
CA GLU A 128 5.37 -16.48 -15.56
C GLU A 128 4.61 -16.07 -14.30
N TYR A 129 3.95 -14.91 -14.31
CA TYR A 129 3.12 -14.46 -13.19
C TYR A 129 1.96 -15.41 -12.92
N PHE A 130 1.27 -15.88 -13.96
CA PHE A 130 0.15 -16.80 -13.80
C PHE A 130 0.61 -18.14 -13.25
N ASN A 131 1.78 -18.62 -13.66
CA ASN A 131 2.39 -19.81 -13.07
C ASN A 131 2.68 -19.59 -11.57
N TRP A 132 3.26 -18.44 -11.20
CA TRP A 132 3.55 -18.12 -9.80
C TRP A 132 2.29 -17.99 -8.94
N PHE A 133 1.24 -17.37 -9.46
CA PHE A 133 -0.05 -17.29 -8.78
C PHE A 133 -0.73 -18.65 -8.70
N GLY A 134 -0.63 -19.47 -9.75
CA GLY A 134 -1.08 -20.86 -9.74
C GLY A 134 -0.41 -21.69 -8.63
N ASN A 135 0.89 -21.50 -8.40
CA ASN A 135 1.59 -22.16 -7.29
C ASN A 135 1.06 -21.70 -5.92
N LEU A 136 0.74 -20.41 -5.76
CA LEU A 136 0.10 -19.89 -4.55
C LEU A 136 -1.28 -20.52 -4.33
N LEU A 137 -2.09 -20.68 -5.39
CA LEU A 137 -3.42 -21.30 -5.29
C LEU A 137 -3.37 -22.80 -4.97
N GLN A 138 -2.30 -23.50 -5.37
CA GLN A 138 -2.05 -24.90 -5.02
C GLN A 138 -1.52 -25.07 -3.60
N THR A 139 -1.09 -23.99 -2.95
CA THR A 139 -0.57 -24.00 -1.59
C THR A 139 -1.73 -24.17 -0.60
N ALA A 140 -1.54 -25.01 0.42
CA ALA A 140 -2.53 -25.20 1.48
C ALA A 140 -2.63 -23.92 2.34
N LEU A 141 -3.60 -23.06 2.02
CA LEU A 141 -3.85 -21.85 2.77
C LEU A 141 -4.25 -22.14 4.23
N PRO A 142 -3.97 -21.22 5.17
CA PRO A 142 -4.46 -21.31 6.53
C PRO A 142 -5.99 -21.54 6.58
N LYS A 143 -6.44 -22.32 7.57
CA LYS A 143 -7.85 -22.76 7.72
C LYS A 143 -8.91 -21.64 7.63
N TYR A 144 -8.55 -20.40 7.94
CA TYR A 144 -9.44 -19.23 7.97
C TYR A 144 -9.02 -18.11 7.01
N MET A 145 -8.31 -18.47 5.94
CA MET A 145 -7.85 -17.54 4.92
C MET A 145 -8.53 -17.84 3.58
N ASP A 146 -9.20 -16.83 3.03
CA ASP A 146 -9.67 -16.82 1.65
C ASP A 146 -8.78 -15.87 0.80
N ILE A 147 -8.86 -15.94 -0.53
CA ILE A 147 -8.10 -15.03 -1.43
C ILE A 147 -9.05 -14.37 -2.44
N VAL A 148 -8.79 -13.09 -2.73
CA VAL A 148 -9.31 -12.35 -3.88
C VAL A 148 -8.18 -11.76 -4.71
N CYS A 149 -8.38 -11.68 -6.03
CA CYS A 149 -7.43 -11.08 -6.96
C CYS A 149 -8.07 -9.89 -7.69
N PHE A 150 -7.50 -8.70 -7.50
CA PHE A 150 -7.83 -7.55 -8.34
C PHE A 150 -7.07 -7.66 -9.68
N CYS A 151 -7.76 -7.57 -10.81
CA CYS A 151 -7.16 -7.67 -12.13
C CYS A 151 -7.74 -6.67 -13.12
N GLU A 152 -6.99 -6.36 -14.18
CA GLU A 152 -7.57 -5.71 -15.34
C GLU A 152 -8.65 -6.60 -15.94
N SER A 153 -9.75 -6.02 -16.43
CA SER A 153 -10.91 -6.77 -16.93
C SER A 153 -10.54 -7.76 -18.04
N SER A 154 -9.58 -7.40 -18.91
CA SER A 154 -9.04 -8.30 -19.94
C SER A 154 -8.30 -9.52 -19.37
N LYS A 155 -7.76 -9.41 -18.15
CA LYS A 155 -6.99 -10.47 -17.47
C LYS A 155 -7.80 -11.28 -16.48
N CYS A 156 -8.94 -10.76 -16.02
CA CYS A 156 -9.81 -11.51 -15.12
C CYS A 156 -10.33 -12.80 -15.77
N LYS A 157 -10.72 -12.75 -17.06
CA LYS A 157 -11.10 -13.93 -17.82
C LYS A 157 -9.94 -14.92 -17.98
N ASP A 158 -8.76 -14.42 -18.34
CA ASP A 158 -7.56 -15.26 -18.48
C ASP A 158 -7.24 -16.02 -17.18
N ILE A 159 -7.29 -15.34 -16.03
CA ILE A 159 -7.06 -15.94 -14.71
C ILE A 159 -8.12 -16.99 -14.37
N GLN A 160 -9.39 -16.68 -14.61
CA GLN A 160 -10.50 -17.60 -14.36
C GLN A 160 -10.37 -18.88 -15.18
N GLU A 161 -10.07 -18.77 -16.47
CA GLU A 161 -9.98 -19.91 -17.38
C GLU A 161 -8.70 -20.73 -17.17
N GLN A 162 -7.55 -20.08 -17.02
CA GLN A 162 -6.25 -20.78 -16.94
C GLN A 162 -5.97 -21.36 -15.55
N LEU A 163 -6.45 -20.70 -14.49
CA LEU A 163 -6.16 -21.09 -13.11
C LEU A 163 -7.38 -21.64 -12.36
N ASN A 164 -8.55 -21.70 -13.01
CA ASN A 164 -9.82 -22.10 -12.39
C ASN A 164 -10.12 -21.30 -11.12
N PHE A 165 -9.81 -19.99 -11.13
CA PHE A 165 -9.91 -19.10 -9.98
C PHE A 165 -10.99 -18.04 -10.21
N LEU A 166 -12.11 -18.19 -9.52
CA LEU A 166 -13.30 -17.34 -9.73
C LEU A 166 -13.30 -16.04 -8.92
N ASN A 167 -12.45 -15.92 -7.89
CA ASN A 167 -12.48 -14.78 -6.97
C ASN A 167 -11.69 -13.57 -7.52
N THR A 168 -12.04 -13.15 -8.74
CA THR A 168 -11.44 -12.01 -9.42
C THR A 168 -12.33 -10.77 -9.34
N ILE A 169 -11.71 -9.59 -9.23
CA ILE A 169 -12.37 -8.29 -9.13
C ILE A 169 -11.69 -7.34 -10.12
N GLU A 170 -12.46 -6.57 -10.88
CA GLU A 170 -11.88 -5.59 -11.79
C GLU A 170 -11.21 -4.43 -11.03
N ILE A 171 -10.03 -4.01 -11.48
CA ILE A 171 -9.34 -2.84 -10.93
C ILE A 171 -10.03 -1.55 -11.40
N ASP A 172 -10.54 -0.78 -10.44
CA ASP A 172 -10.85 0.64 -10.66
C ASP A 172 -9.61 1.50 -10.41
N LEU A 173 -8.96 1.97 -11.48
CA LEU A 173 -7.77 2.81 -11.36
C LEU A 173 -8.04 4.15 -10.67
N GLY A 174 -9.26 4.67 -10.74
CA GLY A 174 -9.65 5.92 -10.07
C GLY A 174 -9.61 5.80 -8.55
N ASP A 175 -9.77 4.58 -8.03
CA ASP A 175 -9.75 4.26 -6.61
C ASP A 175 -8.37 3.79 -6.11
N THR A 176 -7.31 4.04 -6.88
CA THR A 176 -5.93 3.64 -6.57
C THR A 176 -4.96 4.83 -6.63
N PHE A 177 -3.66 4.57 -6.47
CA PHE A 177 -2.63 5.60 -6.68
C PHE A 177 -2.44 5.95 -8.16
N PHE A 178 -3.00 5.21 -9.11
CA PHE A 178 -2.90 5.56 -10.54
C PHE A 178 -3.45 6.94 -10.90
N LYS A 179 -4.32 7.53 -10.07
CA LYS A 179 -4.71 8.95 -10.20
C LYS A 179 -3.55 9.94 -10.11
N MET A 180 -2.39 9.51 -9.57
CA MET A 180 -1.16 10.28 -9.45
C MET A 180 -0.22 10.11 -10.65
N LEU A 181 -0.61 9.38 -11.70
CA LEU A 181 0.26 9.05 -12.83
C LEU A 181 0.96 10.25 -13.47
N TYR A 182 0.23 11.35 -13.64
CA TYR A 182 0.81 12.58 -14.19
C TYR A 182 1.93 13.14 -13.30
N GLU A 183 1.69 13.18 -11.99
CA GLU A 183 2.63 13.74 -11.04
C GLU A 183 3.85 12.83 -10.84
N GLU A 184 3.64 11.51 -10.78
CA GLU A 184 4.70 10.50 -10.74
C GLU A 184 5.64 10.65 -11.96
N LYS A 185 5.07 10.77 -13.17
CA LYS A 185 5.81 11.05 -14.40
C LYS A 185 6.61 12.34 -14.31
N ARG A 186 5.96 13.43 -13.90
CA ARG A 186 6.59 14.74 -13.77
C ARG A 186 7.81 14.71 -12.85
N VAL A 187 7.72 14.00 -11.72
CA VAL A 187 8.84 13.88 -10.78
C VAL A 187 9.96 13.00 -11.36
N MET A 188 9.64 11.81 -11.88
CA MET A 188 10.64 10.90 -12.49
C MET A 188 11.37 11.53 -13.68
N GLU A 189 10.70 12.40 -14.44
CA GLU A 189 11.27 13.09 -15.59
C GLU A 189 12.09 14.33 -15.23
N SER A 190 11.98 14.84 -14.00
CA SER A 190 12.70 16.05 -13.54
C SER A 190 14.21 15.84 -13.48
N ASP A 191 14.96 16.91 -13.77
CA ASP A 191 16.43 16.86 -13.69
C ASP A 191 16.89 16.76 -12.24
N GLU A 192 16.16 17.38 -11.31
CA GLU A 192 16.41 17.31 -9.88
C GLU A 192 16.39 15.86 -9.38
N PHE A 193 15.32 15.12 -9.67
CA PHE A 193 15.22 13.70 -9.30
C PHE A 193 16.29 12.86 -9.98
N LYS A 194 16.47 13.03 -11.29
CA LYS A 194 17.48 12.27 -12.06
C LYS A 194 18.89 12.49 -11.51
N ASN A 195 19.25 13.72 -11.17
CA ASN A 195 20.56 14.04 -10.60
C ASN A 195 20.69 13.39 -9.22
N LEU A 196 19.67 13.52 -8.36
CA LEU A 196 19.66 12.94 -7.02
C LEU A 196 19.95 11.42 -7.04
N VAL A 197 19.30 10.65 -7.92
CA VAL A 197 19.44 9.19 -7.97
C VAL A 197 20.65 8.70 -8.79
N ARG A 198 21.26 9.56 -9.63
CA ARG A 198 22.47 9.23 -10.41
C ARG A 198 23.74 9.19 -9.55
N HIS A 199 23.83 10.04 -8.53
CA HIS A 199 25.08 10.27 -7.81
C HIS A 199 25.63 9.06 -7.05
N HIS A 200 24.82 8.03 -6.77
CA HIS A 200 25.21 6.90 -5.91
C HIS A 200 25.40 5.58 -6.68
N GLY A 201 25.59 5.61 -8.01
CA GLY A 201 25.91 4.42 -8.80
C GLY A 201 24.76 3.40 -8.96
N GLN A 202 23.58 3.73 -8.43
CA GLN A 202 22.41 2.85 -8.41
C GLN A 202 21.51 2.98 -9.65
N GLY A 203 21.91 3.84 -10.60
CA GLY A 203 21.34 3.92 -11.95
C GLY A 203 19.88 4.40 -12.05
N LEU A 204 19.49 4.74 -13.28
CA LEU A 204 18.10 4.95 -13.68
C LEU A 204 17.44 3.66 -14.19
N ASP A 205 18.17 2.54 -14.21
CA ASP A 205 17.74 1.28 -14.81
C ASP A 205 16.75 0.48 -13.94
N LEU A 206 16.55 0.90 -12.69
CA LEU A 206 15.55 0.34 -11.79
C LEU A 206 14.15 0.79 -12.20
N PRO A 207 13.17 -0.13 -12.39
CA PRO A 207 11.83 0.24 -12.84
C PRO A 207 11.14 1.22 -11.87
N GLU A 208 11.48 1.17 -10.58
CA GLU A 208 11.01 2.09 -9.55
C GLU A 208 11.44 3.56 -9.79
N ARG A 209 12.38 3.81 -10.69
CA ARG A 209 12.95 5.15 -10.97
C ARG A 209 12.59 5.70 -12.35
N HIS A 210 12.02 4.88 -13.23
CA HIS A 210 11.72 5.30 -14.61
C HIS A 210 10.43 4.72 -15.20
N ILE A 211 9.70 3.87 -14.47
CA ILE A 211 8.42 3.30 -14.89
C ILE A 211 7.36 3.69 -13.85
N PRO A 212 6.70 4.85 -14.03
CA PRO A 212 5.67 5.35 -13.11
C PRO A 212 4.57 4.33 -12.81
N GLU A 213 4.11 3.61 -13.83
CA GLU A 213 3.07 2.60 -13.67
C GLU A 213 3.51 1.44 -12.76
N TYR A 214 4.82 1.17 -12.66
CA TYR A 214 5.38 0.17 -11.77
C TYR A 214 5.37 0.64 -10.30
N THR A 215 5.73 1.88 -10.00
CA THR A 215 5.65 2.39 -8.63
C THR A 215 4.20 2.49 -8.18
N LEU A 216 3.31 3.02 -9.03
CA LEU A 216 1.92 3.25 -8.69
C LEU A 216 1.13 1.96 -8.41
N ILE A 217 1.37 0.86 -9.13
CA ILE A 217 0.71 -0.41 -8.79
C ILE A 217 1.14 -0.93 -7.42
N ASN A 218 2.41 -0.73 -7.04
CA ASN A 218 2.93 -1.13 -5.73
C ASN A 218 2.40 -0.22 -4.60
N HIS A 219 2.31 1.10 -4.82
CA HIS A 219 1.65 2.00 -3.87
C HIS A 219 0.15 1.69 -3.68
N SER A 220 -0.48 1.06 -4.68
CA SER A 220 -1.91 0.74 -4.66
C SER A 220 -2.30 -0.48 -3.81
N LYS A 221 -1.34 -1.18 -3.19
CA LYS A 221 -1.60 -2.34 -2.32
C LYS A 221 -2.64 -2.04 -1.24
N LEU A 222 -2.50 -0.92 -0.52
CA LEU A 222 -3.45 -0.53 0.53
C LEU A 222 -4.82 -0.13 -0.03
N SER A 223 -4.87 0.42 -1.24
CA SER A 223 -6.12 0.72 -1.93
C SER A 223 -6.91 -0.56 -2.25
N PHE A 224 -6.23 -1.62 -2.70
CA PHE A 224 -6.86 -2.92 -2.93
C PHE A 224 -7.39 -3.54 -1.64
N LEU A 225 -6.61 -3.49 -0.55
CA LEU A 225 -7.07 -3.97 0.75
C LEU A 225 -8.28 -3.20 1.24
N ARG A 226 -8.28 -1.86 1.15
CA ARG A 226 -9.43 -1.03 1.53
C ARG A 226 -10.66 -1.40 0.70
N HIS A 227 -10.51 -1.52 -0.62
CA HIS A 227 -11.62 -1.87 -1.50
C HIS A 227 -12.18 -3.24 -1.13
N ALA A 228 -11.32 -4.24 -0.92
CA ALA A 228 -11.74 -5.56 -0.43
C ALA A 228 -12.46 -5.48 0.93
N MET A 229 -12.00 -4.60 1.83
CA MET A 229 -12.67 -4.37 3.11
C MET A 229 -14.07 -3.82 2.93
N GLN A 230 -14.24 -2.81 2.09
CA GLN A 230 -15.55 -2.20 1.83
C GLN A 230 -16.54 -3.19 1.22
N LEU A 231 -16.08 -4.09 0.34
CA LEU A 231 -16.92 -5.11 -0.29
C LEU A 231 -17.32 -6.22 0.69
N PHE A 232 -16.36 -6.75 1.46
CA PHE A 232 -16.55 -8.04 2.12
C PHE A 232 -16.65 -7.96 3.64
N GLN A 233 -16.18 -6.90 4.31
CA GLN A 233 -16.11 -6.90 5.77
C GLN A 233 -17.48 -7.13 6.43
N ARG A 234 -18.52 -6.42 5.96
CA ARG A 234 -19.87 -6.52 6.52
C ARG A 234 -20.58 -7.84 6.19
N GLN A 235 -20.39 -8.34 4.97
CA GLN A 235 -21.11 -9.52 4.47
C GLN A 235 -20.45 -10.83 4.90
N GLU A 236 -19.12 -10.83 4.95
CA GLU A 236 -18.30 -12.02 5.19
C GLU A 236 -17.64 -12.02 6.58
N GLY A 237 -17.61 -10.89 7.30
CA GLY A 237 -17.04 -10.84 8.65
C GLY A 237 -15.52 -11.02 8.68
N PHE A 238 -14.82 -10.62 7.61
CA PHE A 238 -13.36 -10.61 7.63
C PHE A 238 -12.84 -9.63 8.68
N THR A 239 -11.97 -10.12 9.55
CA THR A 239 -11.39 -9.36 10.67
C THR A 239 -10.04 -8.76 10.34
N HIS A 240 -9.34 -9.37 9.38
CA HIS A 240 -7.97 -9.05 8.99
C HIS A 240 -7.84 -9.13 7.48
N TYR A 241 -6.91 -8.35 6.94
CA TYR A 241 -6.59 -8.30 5.52
C TYR A 241 -5.10 -8.50 5.36
N ALA A 242 -4.69 -9.33 4.42
CA ALA A 242 -3.29 -9.62 4.16
C ALA A 242 -2.94 -9.27 2.72
N TRP A 243 -1.80 -8.63 2.50
CA TRP A 243 -1.27 -8.49 1.15
C TRP A 243 -0.50 -9.76 0.75
N LEU A 244 -0.86 -10.32 -0.40
CA LEU A 244 -0.17 -11.43 -1.05
C LEU A 244 0.29 -10.99 -2.43
N ASP A 245 1.59 -10.96 -2.67
CA ASP A 245 2.09 -10.61 -4.01
C ASP A 245 1.66 -11.67 -5.04
N PHE A 246 1.17 -11.22 -6.20
CA PHE A 246 0.72 -12.13 -7.26
C PHE A 246 1.86 -13.01 -7.79
N GLY A 247 3.08 -12.47 -7.82
CA GLY A 247 4.30 -13.16 -8.26
C GLY A 247 5.12 -13.79 -7.14
N PHE A 248 4.48 -14.12 -6.01
CA PHE A 248 5.14 -14.54 -4.78
C PHE A 248 5.83 -15.90 -4.86
N ILE A 249 5.09 -16.98 -5.17
CA ILE A 249 5.62 -18.36 -5.16
C ILE A 249 6.28 -18.69 -6.51
N ARG A 250 7.57 -18.38 -6.63
CA ARG A 250 8.30 -18.48 -7.92
C ARG A 250 8.72 -19.88 -8.32
N ARG A 251 8.96 -20.78 -7.36
CA ARG A 251 9.40 -22.16 -7.60
C ARG A 251 8.30 -23.11 -7.17
N ASN A 252 8.10 -24.17 -7.94
CA ASN A 252 7.16 -25.23 -7.61
C ASN A 252 7.74 -26.26 -6.62
N ASP A 253 8.90 -25.95 -6.03
CA ASP A 253 9.55 -26.81 -5.04
C ASP A 253 8.97 -26.51 -3.65
N LEU A 254 7.70 -26.86 -3.48
CA LEU A 254 6.98 -26.79 -2.19
C LEU A 254 7.60 -27.73 -1.12
N THR A 255 8.60 -28.53 -1.50
CA THR A 255 9.36 -29.38 -0.56
C THR A 255 10.56 -28.66 0.04
N LYS A 256 11.06 -27.59 -0.61
CA LYS A 256 12.16 -26.75 -0.11
C LYS A 256 11.74 -25.37 0.35
N GLN A 257 10.62 -24.86 -0.16
CA GLN A 257 9.96 -23.69 0.39
C GLN A 257 8.76 -24.22 1.17
N PRO A 258 8.76 -24.17 2.51
CA PRO A 258 7.57 -24.56 3.23
C PRO A 258 6.40 -23.74 2.65
N PRO A 259 5.28 -24.38 2.29
CA PRO A 259 4.10 -23.69 1.78
C PRO A 259 3.76 -22.52 2.70
N VAL A 260 3.09 -21.47 2.19
CA VAL A 260 2.35 -20.52 3.05
C VAL A 260 1.72 -21.39 4.14
N PRO A 261 2.15 -21.24 5.39
CA PRO A 261 1.99 -22.25 6.39
C PRO A 261 0.52 -22.47 6.61
N ALA A 262 0.17 -23.74 6.60
CA ALA A 262 -1.18 -24.19 6.88
C ALA A 262 -1.67 -23.73 8.27
N LYS A 263 -0.77 -23.25 9.15
CA LYS A 263 -1.06 -22.73 10.47
C LYS A 263 -0.49 -21.32 10.61
N LEU A 264 -1.36 -20.33 10.76
CA LEU A 264 -1.05 -19.03 11.33
C LEU A 264 -1.24 -19.08 12.84
N CYS A 265 -0.49 -18.28 13.58
CA CYS A 265 -0.43 -18.27 15.04
C CYS A 265 -1.41 -17.19 15.37
N TRP A 266 -2.67 -17.60 15.38
CA TRP A 266 -3.80 -16.71 15.61
C TRP A 266 -3.64 -15.91 16.90
N ASP A 267 -2.91 -16.46 17.88
CA ASP A 267 -2.59 -15.77 19.13
C ASP A 267 -1.69 -14.56 18.92
N LYS A 268 -0.74 -14.58 17.98
CA LYS A 268 0.08 -13.41 17.66
C LYS A 268 -0.75 -12.28 17.07
N LEU A 269 -1.84 -12.58 16.35
CA LEU A 269 -2.72 -11.57 15.74
C LEU A 269 -3.70 -10.93 16.74
N LYS A 270 -3.73 -11.36 18.00
CA LYS A 270 -4.62 -10.84 19.05
C LYS A 270 -4.16 -9.50 19.63
N ASP A 271 -2.92 -9.10 19.41
CA ASP A 271 -2.34 -7.86 19.96
C ASP A 271 -2.90 -6.59 19.29
N GLY A 272 -3.68 -6.76 18.22
CA GLY A 272 -4.28 -5.66 17.47
C GLY A 272 -3.28 -4.84 16.68
N LYS A 273 -2.05 -5.32 16.44
CA LYS A 273 -1.01 -4.64 15.66
C LYS A 273 -1.07 -5.00 14.18
N LEU A 274 -0.38 -4.21 13.35
CA LEU A 274 -0.08 -4.58 11.98
C LEU A 274 1.17 -5.46 11.98
N HIS A 275 1.06 -6.64 11.38
CA HIS A 275 2.16 -7.58 11.30
C HIS A 275 2.82 -7.45 9.94
N ILE A 276 4.13 -7.19 9.92
CA ILE A 276 4.85 -6.91 8.68
C ILE A 276 6.18 -7.66 8.62
N ALA A 277 6.48 -8.17 7.44
CA ALA A 277 7.76 -8.79 7.14
C ALA A 277 8.82 -7.69 7.01
N VAL A 278 9.95 -7.86 7.68
CA VAL A 278 11.10 -6.95 7.62
C VAL A 278 12.37 -7.77 7.43
N ASP A 279 13.47 -7.19 6.94
CA ASP A 279 14.73 -7.94 6.80
C ASP A 279 15.44 -8.08 8.16
N HIS A 280 15.29 -7.07 9.02
CA HIS A 280 15.73 -7.05 10.41
C HIS A 280 14.82 -6.14 11.23
N VAL A 281 14.80 -6.34 12.55
CA VAL A 281 14.10 -5.42 13.46
C VAL A 281 14.90 -4.12 13.56
N PHE A 282 14.26 -3.01 13.18
CA PHE A 282 14.80 -1.66 13.32
C PHE A 282 14.10 -0.91 14.45
N SER A 283 14.66 0.22 14.89
CA SER A 283 14.11 1.01 16.01
C SER A 283 13.12 2.07 15.54
N ALA A 284 12.20 2.45 16.44
CA ALA A 284 11.38 3.65 16.28
C ALA A 284 12.28 4.88 16.05
N LYS A 285 11.88 5.76 15.13
CA LYS A 285 12.62 6.98 14.83
C LYS A 285 11.69 8.03 14.23
N LYS A 286 11.83 9.28 14.66
CA LYS A 286 11.23 10.42 13.98
C LYS A 286 11.93 10.61 12.63
N VAL A 287 11.17 10.53 11.54
CA VAL A 287 11.73 10.60 10.18
C VAL A 287 11.83 12.05 9.73
N SER A 288 13.06 12.50 9.45
CA SER A 288 13.35 13.80 8.83
C SER A 288 13.29 13.73 7.30
N ASP A 289 13.27 14.89 6.63
CA ASP A 289 13.34 14.92 5.15
C ASP A 289 14.73 14.45 4.67
N GLU A 290 15.77 14.73 5.46
CA GLU A 290 17.13 14.25 5.23
C GLU A 290 17.20 12.72 5.30
N ASP A 291 16.48 12.10 6.24
CA ASP A 291 16.41 10.62 6.32
C ASP A 291 15.75 10.03 5.07
N ILE A 292 14.70 10.67 4.57
CA ILE A 292 14.00 10.24 3.35
C ILE A 292 14.95 10.28 2.14
N LEU A 293 15.64 11.41 1.96
CA LEU A 293 16.59 11.60 0.87
C LEU A 293 17.76 10.62 0.98
N PHE A 294 18.29 10.44 2.18
CA PHE A 294 19.37 9.48 2.45
C PHE A 294 18.96 8.05 2.11
N ASN A 295 17.76 7.60 2.51
CA ASN A 295 17.29 6.25 2.21
C ASN A 295 17.12 6.02 0.69
N LEU A 296 16.63 7.02 -0.04
CA LEU A 296 16.51 6.96 -1.51
C LEU A 296 17.89 6.84 -2.19
N GLN A 297 18.89 7.57 -1.70
CA GLN A 297 20.23 7.62 -2.26
C GLN A 297 21.05 6.36 -1.93
N GLU A 298 20.97 5.89 -0.69
CA GLU A 298 21.74 4.73 -0.21
C GLU A 298 21.01 3.40 -0.42
N ARG A 299 19.73 3.44 -0.81
CA ARG A 299 18.86 2.26 -0.97
C ARG A 299 18.86 1.38 0.27
N GLN A 300 18.76 2.01 1.44
CA GLN A 300 18.55 1.30 2.70
C GLN A 300 17.14 0.71 2.74
N CYS A 301 17.01 -0.43 2.08
CA CYS A 301 15.82 -1.26 2.13
C CYS A 301 15.96 -2.21 3.32
N GLU A 302 15.30 -1.89 4.42
CA GLU A 302 15.21 -2.78 5.60
C GLU A 302 13.99 -3.71 5.52
N MET A 303 13.32 -3.73 4.36
CA MET A 303 12.06 -4.42 4.14
C MET A 303 11.94 -4.88 2.69
N GLN A 304 11.99 -6.17 2.43
CA GLN A 304 11.68 -6.68 1.10
C GLN A 304 10.19 -7.12 0.98
N GLY A 305 9.66 -7.20 -0.24
CA GLY A 305 8.32 -7.72 -0.58
C GLY A 305 7.11 -6.88 -0.14
N TYR A 306 7.20 -6.17 0.98
CA TYR A 306 6.08 -5.48 1.63
C TYR A 306 4.87 -6.40 1.84
N SER A 307 5.13 -7.55 2.46
CA SER A 307 4.09 -8.49 2.90
C SER A 307 3.64 -8.15 4.32
N PHE A 308 2.33 -8.04 4.52
CA PHE A 308 1.77 -7.66 5.82
C PHE A 308 0.35 -8.16 6.04
N ILE A 309 -0.05 -8.27 7.31
CA ILE A 309 -1.40 -8.55 7.78
C ILE A 309 -1.84 -7.38 8.66
N VAL A 310 -3.02 -6.83 8.36
CA VAL A 310 -3.57 -5.66 9.06
C VAL A 310 -4.96 -5.97 9.62
N PRO A 311 -5.22 -5.69 10.91
CA PRO A 311 -6.56 -5.72 11.47
C PRO A 311 -7.45 -4.72 10.75
N SER A 312 -8.68 -5.13 10.42
CA SER A 312 -9.62 -4.30 9.64
C SER A 312 -9.83 -2.90 10.23
N GLN A 313 -9.89 -2.78 11.56
CA GLN A 313 -10.04 -1.50 12.26
C GLN A 313 -8.84 -0.55 12.10
N LYS A 314 -7.67 -1.04 11.72
CA LYS A 314 -6.45 -0.23 11.48
C LYS A 314 -6.17 0.04 10.01
N LEU A 315 -6.87 -0.62 9.09
CA LEU A 315 -6.56 -0.52 7.65
C LEU A 315 -6.73 0.89 7.10
N LEU A 316 -7.81 1.59 7.44
CA LEU A 316 -8.04 2.97 6.98
C LEU A 316 -7.03 3.96 7.56
N TRP A 317 -6.65 3.78 8.83
CA TRP A 317 -5.59 4.56 9.45
C TRP A 317 -4.26 4.33 8.72
N TYR A 318 -3.91 3.08 8.44
CA TYR A 318 -2.65 2.77 7.78
C TYR A 318 -2.58 3.30 6.34
N GLU A 319 -3.67 3.17 5.57
CA GLU A 319 -3.78 3.81 4.25
C GLU A 319 -3.55 5.32 4.35
N ALA A 320 -4.14 5.99 5.35
CA ALA A 320 -4.00 7.43 5.54
C ALA A 320 -2.55 7.86 5.87
N GLU A 321 -1.89 7.19 6.82
CA GLU A 321 -0.48 7.50 7.15
C GLU A 321 0.45 7.21 5.98
N TYR A 322 0.21 6.12 5.25
CA TYR A 322 0.95 5.81 4.03
C TYR A 322 0.76 6.87 2.94
N THR A 323 -0.49 7.29 2.67
CA THR A 323 -0.80 8.35 1.71
C THR A 323 -0.14 9.68 2.10
N LYS A 324 -0.13 10.02 3.39
CA LYS A 324 0.55 11.21 3.89
C LYS A 324 2.06 11.16 3.63
N MET A 325 2.70 10.02 3.92
CA MET A 325 4.13 9.84 3.64
C MET A 325 4.43 9.88 2.13
N TYR A 326 3.60 9.25 1.30
CA TYR A 326 3.70 9.35 -0.17
C TYR A 326 3.65 10.81 -0.65
N PHE A 327 2.70 11.62 -0.16
CA PHE A 327 2.65 13.04 -0.53
C PHE A 327 3.84 13.86 0.00
N ARG A 328 4.45 13.45 1.12
CA ARG A 328 5.69 14.05 1.61
C ARG A 328 6.83 13.80 0.62
N TYR A 329 7.00 12.58 0.11
CA TYR A 329 7.99 12.27 -0.93
C TYR A 329 7.79 13.15 -2.18
N HIS A 330 6.56 13.26 -2.68
CA HIS A 330 6.27 14.14 -3.82
C HIS A 330 6.57 15.62 -3.55
N SER A 331 6.30 16.09 -2.33
CA SER A 331 6.60 17.48 -1.95
C SER A 331 8.10 17.79 -1.90
N LEU A 332 8.94 16.76 -1.73
CA LEU A 332 10.40 16.83 -1.81
C LEU A 332 10.90 16.66 -3.26
N GLY A 333 10.02 16.47 -4.24
CA GLY A 333 10.40 16.26 -5.63
C GLY A 333 11.03 14.88 -5.87
N ILE A 334 10.64 13.87 -5.09
CA ILE A 334 11.14 12.51 -5.23
C ILE A 334 10.00 11.49 -5.33
N VAL A 335 10.33 10.34 -5.89
CA VAL A 335 9.53 9.10 -5.88
C VAL A 335 10.41 7.96 -5.42
N ASP A 336 9.80 6.95 -4.80
CA ASP A 336 10.50 5.76 -4.33
C ASP A 336 9.53 4.57 -4.29
N PHE A 337 10.01 3.36 -4.04
CA PHE A 337 9.14 2.20 -3.97
C PHE A 337 8.37 2.09 -2.66
N ASP A 338 7.36 1.23 -2.68
CA ASP A 338 6.38 1.08 -1.61
C ASP A 338 6.99 0.73 -0.24
N GLN A 339 8.02 -0.12 -0.22
CA GLN A 339 8.73 -0.53 0.99
C GLN A 339 9.48 0.64 1.65
N CYS A 340 10.11 1.53 0.88
CA CYS A 340 10.79 2.71 1.43
C CYS A 340 9.81 3.66 2.14
N ILE A 341 8.65 3.89 1.53
CA ILE A 341 7.59 4.70 2.13
C ILE A 341 7.04 4.02 3.38
N ALA A 342 6.75 2.71 3.29
CA ALA A 342 6.26 1.93 4.43
C ALA A 342 7.25 1.94 5.60
N LEU A 343 8.56 1.82 5.33
CA LEU A 343 9.62 1.89 6.34
C LEU A 343 9.52 3.19 7.15
N GLN A 344 9.33 4.33 6.49
CA GLN A 344 9.20 5.61 7.20
C GLN A 344 7.92 5.67 8.04
N VAL A 345 6.80 5.17 7.51
CA VAL A 345 5.54 5.10 8.25
C VAL A 345 5.69 4.25 9.52
N ILE A 346 6.38 3.11 9.43
CA ILE A 346 6.63 2.22 10.56
C ILE A 346 7.53 2.89 11.59
N ARG A 347 8.61 3.54 11.17
CA ARG A 347 9.53 4.25 12.08
C ARG A 347 8.82 5.34 12.88
N GLU A 348 7.92 6.09 12.24
CA GLU A 348 7.14 7.16 12.88
C GLU A 348 6.01 6.63 13.79
N ASN A 349 5.50 5.43 13.53
CA ASN A 349 4.32 4.85 14.22
C ASN A 349 4.61 3.45 14.79
N TYR A 350 5.80 3.25 15.33
CA TYR A 350 6.39 1.93 15.62
C TYR A 350 5.53 1.04 16.53
N ASP A 351 4.85 1.64 17.50
CA ASP A 351 3.96 0.99 18.45
C ASP A 351 2.73 0.34 17.81
N HIS A 352 2.35 0.77 16.61
CA HIS A 352 1.27 0.17 15.82
C HIS A 352 1.67 -1.12 15.10
N PHE A 353 2.95 -1.43 15.01
CA PHE A 353 3.49 -2.55 14.23
C PHE A 353 4.11 -3.65 15.11
N ALA A 354 4.01 -4.87 14.62
CA ALA A 354 4.78 -6.03 15.04
C ALA A 354 5.68 -6.43 13.85
N LEU A 355 7.00 -6.34 14.04
CA LEU A 355 7.98 -6.63 12.99
C LEU A 355 8.44 -8.08 13.10
N HIS A 356 8.45 -8.79 11.98
CA HIS A 356 8.81 -10.21 11.90
C HIS A 356 9.98 -10.36 10.92
N PRO A 357 11.22 -10.42 11.42
CA PRO A 357 12.38 -10.73 10.57
C PRO A 357 12.31 -12.20 10.14
N PRO A 358 12.55 -12.57 8.87
CA PRO A 358 12.58 -13.97 8.48
C PRO A 358 13.79 -14.66 9.12
N SER A 359 13.64 -15.92 9.54
CA SER A 359 14.79 -16.74 9.95
C SER A 359 15.77 -17.02 8.80
N MET A 360 15.33 -16.94 7.54
CA MET A 360 16.15 -17.04 6.33
C MET A 360 15.71 -16.05 5.24
N TRP A 361 16.70 -15.36 4.66
CA TRP A 361 16.57 -14.28 3.65
C TRP A 361 15.83 -14.63 2.34
N HIS A 362 15.50 -15.90 2.09
CA HIS A 362 14.93 -16.35 0.81
C HIS A 362 13.64 -17.15 0.94
N ASP A 363 13.16 -17.38 2.16
CA ASP A 363 11.94 -18.15 2.38
C ASP A 363 10.85 -17.23 2.90
N TRP A 364 10.11 -16.63 1.99
CA TRP A 364 8.89 -15.91 2.35
C TRP A 364 7.78 -16.81 2.89
N GLY A 365 7.89 -18.12 2.63
CA GLY A 365 7.16 -19.14 3.40
C GLY A 365 7.41 -18.97 4.89
N GLU A 366 8.61 -18.53 5.29
CA GLU A 366 8.98 -18.30 6.69
C GLU A 366 8.32 -17.11 7.37
N PHE A 367 8.08 -15.98 6.69
CA PHE A 367 7.35 -14.86 7.31
C PHE A 367 5.99 -15.32 7.82
N TYR A 368 5.28 -16.08 6.99
CA TYR A 368 4.07 -16.71 7.46
C TYR A 368 4.40 -17.89 8.41
N TYR A 369 5.55 -18.58 8.30
CA TYR A 369 5.93 -19.76 9.13
C TYR A 369 6.30 -19.39 10.54
N GLU A 370 6.73 -18.15 10.79
CA GLU A 370 6.86 -17.61 12.14
C GLU A 370 5.50 -17.51 12.84
N PHE A 371 4.41 -17.48 12.06
CA PHE A 371 3.06 -17.69 12.54
C PHE A 371 2.69 -19.19 12.56
N SER A 372 3.49 -20.14 12.16
CA SER A 372 3.18 -21.55 12.44
C SER A 372 3.45 -21.87 13.91
N CYS A 373 2.48 -22.48 14.61
CA CYS A 373 2.61 -22.86 16.02
C CYS A 373 3.59 -24.05 16.24
N GLY A 374 4.68 -24.12 15.48
CA GLY A 374 5.74 -25.11 15.63
C GLY A 374 6.97 -24.46 16.26
N ASN A 375 7.29 -24.83 17.49
CA ASN A 375 8.55 -24.52 18.13
C ASN A 375 9.71 -24.99 17.22
N ILE A 376 10.37 -24.08 16.53
CA ILE A 376 11.80 -24.25 16.28
C ILE A 376 12.45 -23.89 17.61
N THR A 377 12.65 -24.89 18.46
CA THR A 377 13.59 -24.72 19.56
C THR A 377 14.95 -24.37 18.95
N GLU A 378 15.65 -23.41 19.56
CA GLU A 378 17.01 -22.97 19.20
C GLU A 378 17.99 -24.16 19.00
N GLU A 379 17.67 -25.33 19.54
CA GLU A 379 18.41 -26.59 19.40
C GLU A 379 18.66 -27.01 17.93
N LYS A 380 17.79 -26.65 16.98
CA LYS A 380 18.06 -26.97 15.55
C LYS A 380 19.10 -26.06 14.91
N MET A 381 19.26 -24.81 15.37
CA MET A 381 20.28 -23.90 14.84
C MET A 381 21.67 -24.15 15.44
N VAL A 382 21.74 -24.69 16.66
CA VAL A 382 23.03 -25.05 17.30
C VAL A 382 23.62 -26.36 16.73
N GLY A 383 22.78 -27.22 16.13
CA GLY A 383 23.20 -28.51 15.57
C GLY A 383 23.98 -28.46 14.25
N GLU A 384 23.90 -27.36 13.50
CA GLU A 384 24.53 -27.25 12.16
C GLU A 384 25.80 -26.38 12.12
N LEU A 385 26.19 -25.76 13.24
CA LEU A 385 27.48 -25.05 13.38
C LEU A 385 28.65 -25.98 13.79
N LYS A 386 28.65 -27.23 13.32
CA LYS A 386 29.91 -28.01 13.24
C LYS A 386 30.47 -27.83 11.84
N GLY A 387 31.25 -26.75 11.67
CA GLY A 387 31.89 -26.43 10.42
C GLY A 387 32.84 -27.54 9.93
N PRO A 388 32.95 -27.75 8.61
CA PRO A 388 34.02 -28.57 8.05
C PRO A 388 35.37 -27.91 8.35
N GLU A 389 36.34 -28.74 8.74
CA GLU A 389 37.73 -28.35 8.94
C GLU A 389 38.26 -27.57 7.73
N LYS A 390 38.94 -26.46 8.01
CA LYS A 390 39.62 -25.61 7.03
C LYS A 390 40.63 -26.42 6.22
N THR A 391 40.35 -26.63 4.94
CA THR A 391 41.40 -26.80 3.93
C THR A 391 41.34 -25.63 2.95
N GLY A 392 42.47 -24.94 2.85
CA GLY A 392 42.62 -23.67 2.15
C GLY A 392 42.26 -23.72 0.66
N GLY A 393 41.76 -22.58 0.18
CA GLY A 393 41.47 -22.35 -1.23
C GLY A 393 41.16 -20.89 -1.47
N PHE A 394 42.19 -20.15 -1.85
CA PHE A 394 42.14 -18.84 -2.50
C PHE A 394 41.17 -18.89 -3.70
N PHE A 395 40.20 -17.98 -3.82
CA PHE A 395 39.87 -17.19 -5.03
C PHE A 395 38.61 -16.31 -4.87
N SER A 396 38.70 -15.15 -5.50
CA SER A 396 37.73 -14.08 -5.72
C SER A 396 36.34 -14.53 -6.20
N TRP A 397 35.30 -13.72 -5.97
CA TRP A 397 34.31 -13.34 -7.01
C TRP A 397 33.45 -12.14 -6.56
N LEU A 398 33.55 -11.04 -7.30
CA LEU A 398 32.59 -9.94 -7.39
C LEU A 398 31.97 -10.04 -8.80
N GLY A 399 30.65 -10.01 -8.89
CA GLY A 399 29.94 -9.79 -10.16
C GLY A 399 28.79 -10.76 -10.39
N HIS A 400 27.58 -10.34 -10.04
CA HIS A 400 26.43 -10.31 -10.96
C HIS A 400 25.28 -9.49 -10.38
#